data_AF-A0A848D624-F1
#
_entry.id   AF-A0A848D624-F1
#
_cell.length_a   1.000
_cell.length_b   1.000
_cell.length_c   1.000
_cell.angle_alpha   90.00
_cell.angle_beta   90.00
_cell.angle_gamma   90.00
#
_symmetry.space_group_name_H-M   'P 1'
#
loop_
_entity.id
_entity.type
_entity.pdbx_description
1 polymer ?
#
loop_
_entity_poly.entity_id
_entity_poly.type
_entity_poly.pdbx_seq_one_letter_code
_entity_poly.pdbx_strand_id
1 'polypeptide(L)'
;MKDIKHQMHIDELMGVIREYDEQSLNERAERYAFLLSLENGKENTMFHGEIAHLAFFAAGNAYINAHFIGSVVLAQVVIEHTLNQIFFAIGEDMTRESFPNLIRKAEEKEWITNEEHEAFSILKDIRNPYVHFRNPLNKHTLLKRTLDSGKEQYEILEEDAKHAITAMYKLINKTTF
;
A
#
# COMPACT_ATOMS: atom_id res chain seq x y z
N MET A 1 37.75 -27.46 -12.29
CA MET A 1 36.38 -27.29 -11.75
C MET A 1 35.50 -26.85 -12.89
N LYS A 2 34.47 -27.64 -13.24
CA LYS A 2 33.58 -27.35 -14.38
C LYS A 2 32.70 -26.15 -14.04
N ASP A 3 32.71 -25.15 -14.91
CA ASP A 3 31.73 -24.09 -14.98
C ASP A 3 30.33 -24.69 -15.10
N ILE A 4 29.49 -24.51 -14.08
CA ILE A 4 28.06 -24.81 -14.18
C ILE A 4 27.40 -23.57 -14.77
N LYS A 5 27.45 -23.42 -16.09
CA LYS A 5 26.57 -22.51 -16.83
C LYS A 5 25.21 -23.18 -16.97
N HIS A 6 24.29 -22.90 -16.04
CA HIS A 6 22.86 -23.04 -16.30
C HIS A 6 22.43 -21.82 -17.11
N GLN A 7 22.57 -21.89 -18.43
CA GLN A 7 22.03 -20.87 -19.32
C GLN A 7 20.73 -21.43 -19.91
N MET A 8 19.63 -21.23 -19.17
CA MET A 8 18.29 -21.57 -19.65
C MET A 8 17.99 -20.75 -20.91
N HIS A 9 17.37 -21.40 -21.90
CA HIS A 9 16.92 -20.69 -23.11
C HIS A 9 15.77 -19.76 -22.73
N ILE A 10 15.61 -18.64 -23.46
CA ILE A 10 14.53 -17.67 -23.19
C ILE A 10 13.16 -18.37 -23.16
N ASP A 11 12.94 -19.35 -24.02
CA ASP A 11 11.69 -20.11 -24.06
C ASP A 11 11.41 -20.92 -22.78
N GLU A 12 12.46 -21.47 -22.16
CA GLU A 12 12.36 -22.19 -20.89
C GLU A 12 12.03 -21.22 -19.74
N LEU A 13 12.66 -20.03 -19.75
CA LEU A 13 12.36 -18.97 -18.78
C LEU A 13 10.91 -18.47 -18.93
N MET A 14 10.45 -18.28 -20.18
CA MET A 14 9.07 -17.90 -20.47
C MET A 14 8.07 -18.99 -20.03
N GLY A 15 8.43 -20.28 -20.16
CA GLY A 15 7.63 -21.39 -19.66
C GLY A 15 7.41 -21.32 -18.14
N VAL A 16 8.48 -21.09 -17.38
CA VAL A 16 8.41 -20.95 -15.91
C VAL A 16 7.53 -19.78 -15.49
N ILE A 17 7.65 -18.63 -16.18
CA ILE A 17 6.83 -17.45 -15.88
C ILE A 17 5.35 -17.74 -16.16
N ARG A 18 5.02 -18.40 -17.27
CA ARG A 18 3.63 -18.74 -17.62
C ARG A 18 2.99 -19.66 -16.58
N GLU A 19 3.72 -20.67 -16.12
CA GLU A 19 3.21 -21.57 -15.08
C GLU A 19 2.89 -20.81 -13.79
N TYR A 20 3.80 -19.92 -13.37
CA TYR A 20 3.55 -19.02 -12.23
C TYR A 20 2.33 -18.10 -12.46
N ASP A 21 2.19 -17.57 -13.66
CA ASP A 21 1.07 -16.70 -14.02
C ASP A 21 -0.28 -17.43 -14.01
N GLU A 22 -0.32 -18.67 -14.50
CA GLU A 22 -1.51 -19.53 -14.50
C GLU A 22 -1.94 -19.89 -13.08
N GLN A 23 -0.98 -20.24 -12.22
CA GLN A 23 -1.24 -20.62 -10.83
C GLN A 23 -1.80 -19.47 -9.98
N SER A 24 -1.50 -18.22 -10.33
CA SER A 24 -1.91 -17.04 -9.55
C SER A 24 -3.07 -16.26 -10.19
N LEU A 25 -3.53 -16.65 -11.37
CA LEU A 25 -4.46 -15.85 -12.17
C LEU A 25 -5.77 -15.53 -11.44
N ASN A 26 -6.37 -16.52 -10.77
CA ASN A 26 -7.65 -16.36 -10.09
C ASN A 26 -7.53 -15.40 -8.91
N GLU A 27 -6.53 -15.59 -8.05
CA GLU A 27 -6.29 -14.74 -6.89
C GLU A 27 -5.94 -13.30 -7.31
N ARG A 28 -5.22 -13.13 -8.43
CA ARG A 28 -4.94 -11.81 -9.00
C ARG A 28 -6.22 -11.14 -9.51
N ALA A 29 -7.10 -11.90 -10.17
CA ALA A 29 -8.38 -11.40 -10.65
C ALA A 29 -9.30 -10.96 -9.51
N GLU A 30 -9.37 -11.71 -8.42
CA GLU A 30 -10.13 -11.34 -7.22
C GLU A 30 -9.61 -10.05 -6.58
N ARG A 31 -8.29 -9.90 -6.48
CA ARG A 31 -7.66 -8.68 -5.96
C ARG A 31 -7.86 -7.49 -6.89
N TYR A 32 -7.83 -7.71 -8.20
CA TYR A 32 -8.17 -6.67 -9.17
C TYR A 32 -9.63 -6.24 -9.04
N ALA A 33 -10.57 -7.18 -8.89
CA ALA A 33 -11.97 -6.89 -8.65
C ALA A 33 -12.18 -6.09 -7.34
N PHE A 34 -11.42 -6.40 -6.29
CA PHE A 34 -11.41 -5.59 -5.07
C PHE A 34 -10.94 -4.15 -5.34
N LEU A 35 -9.86 -3.93 -6.10
CA LEU A 35 -9.43 -2.57 -6.45
C LEU A 35 -10.50 -1.79 -7.21
N LEU A 36 -11.13 -2.42 -8.21
CA LEU A 36 -12.23 -1.82 -8.97
C LEU A 36 -13.41 -1.45 -8.08
N SER A 37 -13.67 -2.23 -7.02
CA SER A 37 -14.76 -1.93 -6.06
C SER A 37 -14.52 -0.67 -5.23
N LEU A 38 -13.26 -0.20 -5.15
CA LEU A 38 -12.88 1.02 -4.42
C LEU A 38 -12.90 2.27 -5.32
N GLU A 39 -12.94 2.10 -6.63
CA GLU A 39 -13.08 3.20 -7.57
C GLU A 39 -14.49 3.78 -7.50
N ASN A 40 -14.60 5.11 -7.48
CA ASN A 40 -15.90 5.79 -7.40
C ASN A 40 -16.41 6.26 -8.78
N GLY A 41 -15.85 5.74 -9.87
CA GLY A 41 -16.26 6.04 -11.25
C GLY A 41 -15.95 7.47 -11.72
N LYS A 42 -15.15 8.25 -10.97
CA LYS A 42 -14.72 9.57 -11.41
C LYS A 42 -13.54 9.46 -12.38
N GLU A 43 -13.70 10.03 -13.57
CA GLU A 43 -12.75 9.86 -14.68
C GLU A 43 -11.45 10.68 -14.53
N ASN A 44 -11.39 11.66 -13.62
CA ASN A 44 -10.28 12.63 -13.55
C ASN A 44 -9.60 12.69 -12.19
N THR A 45 -9.03 11.58 -11.72
CA THR A 45 -8.27 11.55 -10.47
C THR A 45 -7.10 12.52 -10.50
N MET A 46 -7.20 13.61 -9.74
CA MET A 46 -6.12 14.59 -9.61
C MET A 46 -5.14 14.12 -8.54
N PHE A 47 -4.02 13.58 -9.00
CA PHE A 47 -2.89 13.33 -8.12
C PHE A 47 -2.16 14.64 -7.87
N HIS A 48 -2.07 15.03 -6.61
CA HIS A 48 -1.16 16.07 -6.19
C HIS A 48 0.25 15.45 -6.25
N GLY A 49 0.92 15.57 -7.41
CA GLY A 49 2.34 15.28 -7.63
C GLY A 49 2.70 13.95 -8.29
N GLU A 50 3.83 13.95 -9.00
CA GLU A 50 4.34 12.80 -9.77
C GLU A 50 4.59 11.56 -8.90
N ILE A 51 5.18 11.72 -7.72
CA ILE A 51 5.48 10.59 -6.83
C ILE A 51 4.19 9.95 -6.31
N ALA A 52 3.17 10.74 -5.93
CA ALA A 52 1.89 10.20 -5.49
C ALA A 52 1.20 9.42 -6.62
N HIS A 53 1.24 9.95 -7.85
CA HIS A 53 0.71 9.28 -9.04
C HIS A 53 1.41 7.94 -9.30
N LEU A 54 2.74 7.92 -9.38
CA LEU A 54 3.50 6.69 -9.64
C LEU A 54 3.32 5.66 -8.51
N ALA A 55 3.34 6.11 -7.25
CA ALA A 55 3.16 5.24 -6.09
C ALA A 55 1.75 4.63 -6.04
N PHE A 56 0.72 5.34 -6.50
CA PHE A 56 -0.66 4.82 -6.56
C PHE A 56 -0.76 3.60 -7.46
N PHE A 57 -0.28 3.70 -8.70
CA PHE A 57 -0.27 2.55 -9.63
C PHE A 57 0.62 1.42 -9.13
N ALA A 58 1.78 1.75 -8.55
CA ALA A 58 2.68 0.76 -7.97
C ALA A 58 2.05 0.03 -6.77
N ALA A 59 1.31 0.72 -5.91
CA ALA A 59 0.64 0.14 -4.75
C ALA A 59 -0.45 -0.87 -5.17
N GLY A 60 -1.26 -0.49 -6.17
CA GLY A 60 -2.27 -1.36 -6.76
C GLY A 60 -1.65 -2.58 -7.44
N ASN A 61 -0.60 -2.40 -8.25
CA ASN A 61 0.11 -3.52 -8.89
C ASN A 61 0.73 -4.46 -7.85
N ALA A 62 1.36 -3.92 -6.80
CA ALA A 62 1.91 -4.71 -5.71
C ALA A 62 0.82 -5.52 -4.99
N TYR A 63 -0.36 -4.93 -4.76
CA TYR A 63 -1.50 -5.64 -4.18
C TYR A 63 -1.97 -6.78 -5.08
N ILE A 64 -2.19 -6.52 -6.36
CA ILE A 64 -2.59 -7.52 -7.36
C ILE A 64 -1.58 -8.66 -7.39
N ASN A 65 -0.28 -8.41 -7.27
CA ASN A 65 0.77 -9.45 -7.37
C ASN A 65 1.24 -10.02 -6.01
N ALA A 66 0.49 -9.81 -4.94
CA ALA A 66 0.71 -10.36 -3.58
C ALA A 66 1.98 -9.83 -2.91
N HIS A 67 2.53 -8.73 -3.42
CA HIS A 67 3.59 -7.98 -2.78
C HIS A 67 2.99 -7.05 -1.71
N PHE A 68 2.29 -7.65 -0.74
CA PHE A 68 1.45 -6.93 0.23
C PHE A 68 2.21 -5.92 1.07
N ILE A 69 3.42 -6.26 1.53
CA ILE A 69 4.28 -5.31 2.25
C ILE A 69 4.59 -4.09 1.36
N GLY A 70 4.93 -4.33 0.09
CA GLY A 70 5.18 -3.25 -0.88
C GLY A 70 3.94 -2.38 -1.09
N SER A 71 2.77 -3.00 -1.21
CA SER A 71 1.49 -2.30 -1.33
C SER A 71 1.20 -1.39 -0.13
N VAL A 72 1.39 -1.91 1.10
CA VAL A 72 1.23 -1.14 2.35
C VAL A 72 2.15 0.08 2.38
N VAL A 73 3.43 -0.11 2.06
CA VAL A 73 4.42 0.98 2.07
C VAL A 73 4.09 2.03 1.01
N LEU A 74 3.78 1.61 -0.21
CA LEU A 74 3.46 2.51 -1.32
C LEU A 74 2.14 3.27 -1.07
N ALA A 75 1.13 2.63 -0.47
CA ALA A 75 -0.10 3.31 -0.08
C ALA A 75 0.16 4.45 0.91
N GLN A 76 1.07 4.26 1.88
CA GLN A 76 1.46 5.36 2.78
C GLN A 76 2.19 6.48 2.03
N VAL A 77 3.07 6.15 1.06
CA VAL A 77 3.75 7.16 0.22
C VAL A 77 2.73 8.03 -0.52
N VAL A 78 1.68 7.43 -1.09
CA VAL A 78 0.61 8.18 -1.76
C VAL A 78 -0.04 9.17 -0.79
N ILE A 79 -0.50 8.70 0.36
CA ILE A 79 -1.19 9.53 1.36
C ILE A 79 -0.29 10.68 1.82
N GLU A 80 0.96 10.38 2.15
CA GLU A 80 1.93 11.36 2.66
C GLU A 80 2.26 12.43 1.60
N HIS A 81 2.53 12.02 0.36
CA HIS A 81 2.84 12.95 -0.72
C HIS A 81 1.63 13.79 -1.13
N THR A 82 0.43 13.22 -1.15
CA THR A 82 -0.79 13.96 -1.45
C THR A 82 -1.07 15.01 -0.38
N LEU A 83 -1.06 14.66 0.91
CA LEU A 83 -1.29 15.61 1.99
C LEU A 83 -0.23 16.71 2.02
N ASN A 84 1.06 16.38 1.90
CA ASN A 84 2.13 17.37 1.87
C ASN A 84 1.93 18.41 0.76
N GLN A 85 1.46 17.99 -0.41
CA GLN A 85 1.25 18.90 -1.52
C GLN A 85 0.00 19.75 -1.38
N ILE A 86 -1.06 19.23 -0.76
CA ILE A 86 -2.22 20.04 -0.36
C ILE A 86 -1.78 21.13 0.63
N PHE A 87 -0.98 20.79 1.64
CA PHE A 87 -0.40 21.78 2.56
C PHE A 87 0.47 22.81 1.84
N PHE A 88 1.36 22.35 0.95
CA PHE A 88 2.22 23.25 0.18
C PHE A 88 1.42 24.22 -0.68
N ALA A 89 0.32 23.75 -1.32
CA ALA A 89 -0.55 24.57 -2.15
C ALA A 89 -1.26 25.69 -1.37
N ILE A 90 -1.46 25.54 -0.06
CA ILE A 90 -2.01 26.59 0.81
C ILE A 90 -0.94 27.40 1.57
N GLY A 91 0.33 27.24 1.20
CA GLY A 91 1.45 27.99 1.79
C GLY A 91 1.96 27.44 3.13
N GLU A 92 1.63 26.20 3.48
CA GLU A 92 2.14 25.53 4.68
C GLU A 92 3.18 24.46 4.32
N ASP A 93 4.43 24.64 4.78
CA ASP A 93 5.49 23.64 4.59
C ASP A 93 5.41 22.57 5.68
N MET A 94 5.05 21.35 5.28
CA MET A 94 4.97 20.17 6.15
C MET A 94 6.04 19.12 5.80
N THR A 95 7.00 19.44 4.93
CA THR A 95 7.97 18.47 4.38
C THR A 95 8.86 17.77 5.42
N ARG A 96 8.99 18.36 6.62
CA ARG A 96 9.77 17.79 7.73
C ARG A 96 8.92 17.15 8.82
N GLU A 97 7.60 17.19 8.66
CA GLU A 97 6.69 16.67 9.65
C GLU A 97 6.56 15.16 9.56
N SER A 98 6.37 14.54 10.72
CA SER A 98 6.12 13.09 10.76
C SER A 98 4.73 12.78 10.19
N PHE A 99 4.55 11.59 9.61
CA PHE A 99 3.25 11.13 9.13
C PHE A 99 2.11 11.30 10.17
N PRO A 100 2.28 10.96 11.48
CA PRO A 100 1.30 11.30 12.53
C PRO A 100 0.93 12.77 12.63
N ASN A 101 1.92 13.66 12.53
CA ASN A 101 1.67 15.10 12.60
C ASN A 101 0.94 15.61 11.36
N LEU A 102 1.28 15.04 10.19
CA LEU A 102 0.66 15.36 8.92
C LEU A 102 -0.84 15.00 8.93
N ILE A 103 -1.20 13.78 9.36
CA ILE A 103 -2.60 13.34 9.43
C ILE A 103 -3.38 14.11 10.49
N ARG A 104 -2.79 14.36 11.68
CA ARG A 104 -3.42 15.18 12.73
C ARG A 104 -3.76 16.58 12.20
N LYS A 105 -2.80 17.22 11.53
CA LYS A 105 -3.01 18.57 10.99
C LYS A 105 -4.03 18.58 9.86
N ALA A 106 -4.10 17.52 9.06
CA ALA A 106 -5.11 17.39 8.00
C ALA A 106 -6.52 17.24 8.58
N GLU A 107 -6.67 16.52 9.70
CA GLU A 107 -7.94 16.44 10.45
C GLU A 107 -8.31 17.79 11.08
N GLU A 108 -7.34 18.49 11.70
CA GLU A 108 -7.56 19.84 12.27
C GLU A 108 -8.05 20.87 11.24
N LYS A 109 -7.72 20.65 9.95
CA LYS A 109 -8.19 21.46 8.82
C LYS A 109 -9.45 20.93 8.14
N GLU A 110 -10.05 19.87 8.69
CA GLU A 110 -11.25 19.21 8.16
C GLU A 110 -11.09 18.66 6.72
N TRP A 111 -9.85 18.43 6.26
CA TRP A 111 -9.59 17.84 4.94
C TRP A 111 -9.82 16.33 4.94
N ILE A 112 -9.60 15.71 6.10
CA ILE A 112 -9.89 14.31 6.35
C ILE A 112 -10.83 14.19 7.54
N THR A 113 -11.67 13.16 7.55
CA THR A 113 -12.57 12.89 8.66
C THR A 113 -11.84 12.16 9.79
N ASN A 114 -12.48 12.06 10.95
CA ASN A 114 -11.95 11.30 12.07
C ASN A 114 -11.75 9.80 11.72
N GLU A 115 -12.67 9.23 10.94
CA GLU A 115 -12.57 7.85 10.47
C GLU A 115 -11.37 7.64 9.54
N GLU A 116 -11.00 8.65 8.75
CA GLU A 116 -9.82 8.60 7.89
C GLU A 116 -8.54 8.78 8.67
N HIS A 117 -8.52 9.68 9.66
CA HIS A 117 -7.41 9.78 10.59
C HIS A 117 -7.17 8.42 11.27
N GLU A 118 -8.20 7.78 11.81
CA GLU A 118 -8.06 6.46 12.43
C GLU A 118 -7.54 5.42 11.43
N ALA A 119 -8.07 5.40 10.20
CA ALA A 119 -7.58 4.50 9.16
C ALA A 119 -6.09 4.72 8.83
N PHE A 120 -5.62 5.97 8.77
CA PHE A 120 -4.20 6.29 8.53
C PHE A 120 -3.32 5.98 9.74
N SER A 121 -3.85 6.15 10.96
CA SER A 121 -3.16 5.76 12.20
C SER A 121 -2.95 4.25 12.28
N ILE A 122 -3.95 3.46 11.91
CA ILE A 122 -3.85 2.00 11.78
C ILE A 122 -2.81 1.63 10.70
N LEU A 123 -2.86 2.28 9.52
CA LEU A 123 -1.88 2.05 8.45
C LEU A 123 -0.44 2.26 8.94
N LYS A 124 -0.18 3.33 9.67
CA LYS A 124 1.12 3.57 10.30
C LYS A 124 1.53 2.42 11.21
N ASP A 125 0.62 1.95 12.07
CA ASP A 125 0.91 0.89 13.02
C ASP A 125 1.20 -0.45 12.35
N ILE A 126 0.53 -0.74 11.24
CA ILE A 126 0.78 -1.88 10.35
C ILE A 126 2.14 -1.75 9.67
N ARG A 127 2.42 -0.59 9.06
CA ARG A 127 3.63 -0.36 8.25
C ARG A 127 4.91 -0.32 9.08
N ASN A 128 4.83 0.24 10.29
CA ASN A 128 5.98 0.41 11.18
C ASN A 128 6.84 -0.86 11.37
N PRO A 129 6.28 -2.03 11.75
CA PRO A 129 7.05 -3.26 11.88
C PRO A 129 7.57 -3.84 10.55
N TYR A 130 7.06 -3.42 9.40
CA TYR A 130 7.56 -3.86 8.08
C TYR A 130 8.84 -3.16 7.64
N VAL A 131 9.03 -1.91 8.05
CA VAL A 131 10.17 -1.10 7.62
C VAL A 131 11.15 -0.76 8.74
N HIS A 132 10.71 -0.91 10.00
CA HIS A 132 11.54 -0.70 11.16
C HIS A 132 11.60 -1.98 11.98
N PHE A 133 12.80 -2.41 12.32
CA PHE A 133 12.97 -3.51 13.25
C PHE A 133 12.27 -3.21 14.58
N ARG A 134 11.49 -4.17 15.06
CA ARG A 134 10.81 -4.14 16.36
C ARG A 134 11.16 -5.40 17.13
N ASN A 135 11.03 -5.33 18.45
CA ASN A 135 11.06 -6.54 19.28
C ASN A 135 10.03 -7.55 18.73
N PRO A 136 10.39 -8.82 18.48
CA PRO A 136 9.49 -9.82 17.88
C PRO A 136 8.14 -9.99 18.60
N LEU A 137 8.07 -9.71 19.90
CA LEU A 137 6.85 -9.82 20.72
C LEU A 137 6.10 -8.49 20.88
N ASN A 138 6.51 -7.43 20.18
CA ASN A 138 5.74 -6.19 20.14
C ASN A 138 4.38 -6.44 19.46
N LYS A 139 3.31 -5.85 20.01
CA LYS A 139 1.91 -6.12 19.61
C LYS A 139 1.61 -5.92 18.12
N HIS A 140 2.39 -5.12 17.39
CA HIS A 140 2.15 -4.86 15.97
C HIS A 140 2.93 -5.77 15.03
N THR A 141 3.92 -6.54 15.51
CA THR A 141 4.72 -7.40 14.62
C THR A 141 3.88 -8.49 13.99
N LEU A 142 4.23 -8.89 12.76
CA LEU A 142 3.58 -9.99 12.07
C LEU A 142 3.56 -11.27 12.93
N LEU A 143 4.71 -11.62 13.55
CA LEU A 143 4.80 -12.77 14.44
C LEU A 143 3.79 -12.71 15.58
N LYS A 144 3.73 -11.58 16.31
CA LYS A 144 2.83 -11.44 17.45
C LYS A 144 1.37 -11.50 17.00
N ARG A 145 1.04 -10.87 15.88
CA ARG A 145 -0.32 -10.88 15.30
C ARG A 145 -0.73 -12.27 14.81
N THR A 146 0.17 -13.04 14.22
CA THR A 146 -0.06 -14.45 13.87
C THR A 146 -0.36 -15.28 15.12
N LEU A 147 0.46 -15.15 16.16
CA LEU A 147 0.25 -15.87 17.42
C LEU A 147 -1.08 -15.51 18.10
N ASP A 148 -1.46 -14.23 18.08
CA ASP A 148 -2.66 -13.75 18.77
C ASP A 148 -3.96 -14.05 18.03
N SER A 149 -3.92 -14.01 16.69
CA SER A 149 -5.11 -14.23 15.86
C SER A 149 -5.30 -15.69 15.44
N GLY A 150 -4.25 -16.50 15.45
CA GLY A 150 -4.24 -17.85 14.89
C GLY A 150 -4.31 -17.89 13.35
N LYS A 151 -4.23 -16.74 12.68
CA LYS A 151 -4.23 -16.65 11.21
C LYS A 151 -2.86 -16.91 10.62
N GLU A 152 -2.84 -17.46 9.41
CA GLU A 152 -1.62 -17.59 8.63
C GLU A 152 -1.02 -16.22 8.31
N GLN A 153 0.32 -16.16 8.21
CA GLN A 153 1.03 -14.89 7.94
C GLN A 153 0.54 -14.22 6.66
N TYR A 154 0.26 -15.01 5.63
CA TYR A 154 -0.20 -14.52 4.34
C TYR A 154 -1.56 -13.81 4.43
N GLU A 155 -2.50 -14.36 5.20
CA GLU A 155 -3.82 -13.75 5.43
C GLU A 155 -3.69 -12.39 6.13
N ILE A 156 -2.84 -12.29 7.13
CA ILE A 156 -2.59 -11.03 7.86
C ILE A 156 -1.99 -9.98 6.93
N LEU A 157 -1.02 -10.37 6.08
CA LEU A 157 -0.42 -9.48 5.10
C LEU A 157 -1.45 -8.98 4.07
N GLU A 158 -2.34 -9.85 3.61
CA GLU A 158 -3.40 -9.47 2.69
C GLU A 158 -4.41 -8.50 3.33
N GLU A 159 -4.82 -8.77 4.58
CA GLU A 159 -5.70 -7.87 5.35
C GLU A 159 -5.08 -6.48 5.54
N ASP A 160 -3.79 -6.43 5.84
CA ASP A 160 -3.04 -5.19 5.96
C ASP A 160 -3.00 -4.40 4.66
N ALA A 161 -2.75 -5.09 3.54
CA ALA A 161 -2.73 -4.45 2.24
C ALA A 161 -4.14 -3.98 1.82
N LYS A 162 -5.20 -4.75 2.13
CA LYS A 162 -6.59 -4.32 1.94
C LYS A 162 -6.90 -3.04 2.71
N HIS A 163 -6.50 -2.97 3.99
CA HIS A 163 -6.67 -1.76 4.80
C HIS A 163 -5.93 -0.57 4.19
N ALA A 164 -4.65 -0.76 3.85
CA ALA A 164 -3.79 0.28 3.28
C ALA A 164 -4.33 0.84 1.97
N ILE A 165 -4.69 -0.04 1.04
CA ILE A 165 -5.27 0.31 -0.25
C ILE A 165 -6.62 1.02 -0.06
N THR A 166 -7.49 0.52 0.82
CA THR A 166 -8.78 1.17 1.10
C THR A 166 -8.58 2.59 1.62
N ALA A 167 -7.65 2.79 2.55
CA ALA A 167 -7.32 4.11 3.09
C ALA A 167 -6.77 5.05 2.01
N MET A 168 -5.87 4.56 1.15
CA MET A 168 -5.34 5.31 0.01
C MET A 168 -6.46 5.74 -0.96
N TYR A 169 -7.33 4.82 -1.36
CA TYR A 169 -8.45 5.12 -2.26
C TYR A 169 -9.43 6.13 -1.66
N LYS A 170 -9.72 6.05 -0.34
CA LYS A 170 -10.56 7.04 0.33
C LYS A 170 -10.03 8.46 0.16
N LEU A 171 -8.72 8.67 0.36
CA LEU A 171 -8.12 9.99 0.17
C LEU A 171 -8.16 10.43 -1.29
N ILE A 172 -7.73 9.56 -2.20
CA ILE A 172 -7.60 9.89 -3.62
C ILE A 172 -8.97 10.22 -4.24
N ASN A 173 -10.01 9.46 -3.89
CA ASN A 173 -11.38 9.70 -4.35
C ASN A 173 -11.97 11.06 -3.91
N LYS A 174 -11.43 11.66 -2.84
CA LYS A 174 -11.78 13.02 -2.39
C LYS A 174 -11.02 14.11 -3.13
N THR A 175 -9.81 13.83 -3.58
CA THR A 175 -9.00 14.76 -4.37
C THR A 175 -9.42 14.81 -5.85
N THR A 176 -10.39 13.98 -6.25
CA THR A 176 -10.93 13.93 -7.61
C THR A 176 -12.10 14.90 -7.80
N PHE A 177 -11.99 15.79 -8.78
CA PHE A 177 -13.02 16.76 -9.19
C PHE A 177 -14.02 16.16 -10.19
#